data_AF-A0A2U9B0K5-F1
#
_entry.id   AF-A0A2U9B0K5-F1
#
_cell.length_a   1.000
_cell.length_b   1.000
_cell.length_c   1.000
_cell.angle_alpha   90.00
_cell.angle_beta   90.00
_cell.angle_gamma   90.00
#
_symmetry.space_group_name_H-M   'P 1'
#
loop_
_entity.id
_entity.type
_entity.pdbx_description
1 polymer ?
#
loop_
_entity_poly.entity_id
_entity_poly.type
_entity_poly.pdbx_seq_one_letter_code
_entity_poly.pdbx_strand_id
1 'polypeptide(L)'
;MVIQHAAICGIATESVWASSTGFNVTPEEIKKLMSNRANFSKCGPFIAGKKCMMLRDDLDEEKMYTLQLRTSTDAEGNNYSVCVGKTLSALIIVQGYKDVSGGPICTKLYKIVDYLREQNI
;
A
#
# COMPACT_ATOMS: atom_id res chain seq x y z
N MET A 1 10.66 12.68 9.25
CA MET A 1 10.48 11.71 8.14
C MET A 1 9.15 10.99 8.37
N VAL A 2 8.30 10.80 7.36
CA VAL A 2 6.92 10.27 7.56
C VAL A 2 6.72 8.82 7.11
N ILE A 3 7.54 8.33 6.18
CA ILE A 3 7.49 6.97 5.63
C ILE A 3 8.68 6.20 6.19
N GLN A 4 8.41 5.03 6.76
CA GLN A 4 9.42 4.10 7.29
C GLN A 4 9.84 3.07 6.25
N HIS A 5 8.87 2.49 5.54
CA HIS A 5 9.10 1.48 4.52
C HIS A 5 8.32 1.79 3.25
N ALA A 6 8.88 1.40 2.11
CA ALA A 6 8.26 1.51 0.80
C ALA A 6 8.61 0.30 -0.06
N ALA A 7 7.67 -0.11 -0.92
CA ALA A 7 7.88 -1.10 -1.99
C ALA A 7 7.22 -0.63 -3.29
N ILE A 8 7.84 -1.01 -4.41
CA ILE A 8 7.31 -0.88 -5.77
C ILE A 8 7.14 -2.29 -6.32
N CYS A 9 5.92 -2.61 -6.75
CA CYS A 9 5.53 -3.94 -7.17
C CYS A 9 4.90 -3.89 -8.55
N GLY A 10 5.40 -4.67 -9.52
CA GLY A 10 4.77 -4.79 -10.83
C GLY A 10 3.43 -5.52 -10.75
N ILE A 11 2.39 -4.95 -11.38
CA ILE A 11 1.05 -5.51 -11.44
C ILE A 11 1.02 -6.73 -12.36
N ALA A 12 1.52 -6.59 -13.60
CA ALA A 12 1.47 -7.66 -14.59
C ALA A 12 2.41 -8.84 -14.25
N THR A 13 3.54 -8.55 -13.62
CA THR A 13 4.53 -9.56 -13.23
C THR A 13 4.30 -10.11 -11.83
N GLU A 14 3.33 -9.57 -11.08
CA GLU A 14 3.06 -9.92 -9.67
C GLU A 14 4.36 -9.98 -8.82
N SER A 15 5.30 -9.07 -9.07
CA SER A 15 6.68 -9.16 -8.56
C SER A 15 7.12 -7.85 -7.91
N VAL A 16 7.97 -7.94 -6.90
CA VAL A 16 8.58 -6.75 -6.26
C VAL A 16 9.73 -6.25 -7.11
N TRP A 17 9.66 -5.00 -7.57
CA TRP A 17 10.73 -4.34 -8.33
C TRP A 17 11.76 -3.70 -7.40
N ALA A 18 11.30 -3.11 -6.30
CA ALA A 18 12.15 -2.53 -5.27
C ALA A 18 11.43 -2.56 -3.92
N SER A 19 12.16 -2.76 -2.83
CA SER A 19 11.61 -2.63 -1.48
C SER A 19 12.65 -2.18 -0.47
N SER A 20 12.18 -1.53 0.59
CA SER A 20 12.99 -1.18 1.75
C SER A 20 13.43 -2.43 2.50
N THR A 21 14.63 -2.40 3.10
CA THR A 21 15.14 -3.51 3.92
C THR A 21 14.15 -3.88 5.01
N GLY A 22 13.82 -5.18 5.11
CA GLY A 22 12.86 -5.70 6.08
C GLY A 22 11.38 -5.57 5.70
N PHE A 23 11.06 -5.02 4.51
CA PHE A 23 9.70 -4.90 4.01
C PHE A 23 9.44 -5.90 2.88
N ASN A 24 9.21 -7.17 3.22
CA ASN A 24 9.14 -8.27 2.26
C ASN A 24 7.70 -8.52 1.79
N VAL A 25 7.25 -7.76 0.80
CA VAL A 25 5.95 -7.98 0.15
C VAL A 25 6.02 -9.23 -0.74
N THR A 26 5.00 -10.08 -0.69
CA THR A 26 4.96 -11.31 -1.52
C THR A 26 4.10 -11.14 -2.78
N PRO A 27 4.33 -11.96 -3.82
CA PRO A 27 3.46 -12.02 -5.01
C PRO A 27 1.99 -12.25 -4.67
N GLU A 28 1.71 -13.07 -3.66
CA GLU A 28 0.34 -13.36 -3.21
C GLU A 28 -0.35 -12.13 -2.61
N GLU A 29 0.39 -11.30 -1.87
CA GLU A 29 -0.12 -10.04 -1.34
C GLU A 29 -0.42 -9.03 -2.46
N ILE A 30 0.46 -8.94 -3.47
CA ILE A 30 0.26 -8.09 -4.66
C ILE A 30 -1.01 -8.51 -5.41
N LYS A 31 -1.15 -9.82 -5.67
CA LYS A 31 -2.33 -10.39 -6.31
C LYS A 31 -3.59 -10.13 -5.51
N LYS A 32 -3.53 -10.25 -4.18
CA LYS A 32 -4.66 -9.98 -3.30
C LYS A 32 -5.10 -8.52 -3.40
N LEU A 33 -4.18 -7.57 -3.41
CA LEU A 33 -4.47 -6.13 -3.58
C LEU A 33 -5.14 -5.80 -4.91
N MET A 34 -4.77 -6.53 -5.97
CA MET A 34 -5.38 -6.41 -7.31
C MET A 34 -6.71 -7.15 -7.46
N SER A 35 -7.03 -8.07 -6.54
CA SER A 35 -8.27 -8.84 -6.56
C SER A 35 -9.45 -8.02 -6.02
N ASN A 36 -10.65 -8.61 -6.01
CA ASN A 36 -11.84 -7.97 -5.44
C ASN A 36 -11.64 -7.58 -3.96
N ARG A 37 -11.75 -6.29 -3.67
CA ARG A 37 -11.51 -5.68 -2.35
C ARG A 37 -12.77 -5.50 -1.50
N ALA A 38 -13.94 -5.89 -1.98
CA ALA A 38 -15.20 -5.76 -1.23
C ALA A 38 -15.18 -6.43 0.17
N ASN A 39 -14.37 -7.48 0.34
CA ASN A 39 -14.23 -8.18 1.61
C ASN A 39 -13.10 -7.64 2.50
N PHE A 40 -12.32 -6.66 2.08
CA PHE A 40 -11.16 -6.20 2.84
C PHE A 40 -11.52 -5.55 4.18
N SER A 41 -12.74 -5.03 4.33
CA SER A 41 -13.24 -4.52 5.61
C SER A 41 -13.50 -5.62 6.63
N LYS A 42 -13.73 -6.87 6.18
CA LYS A 42 -14.02 -8.04 7.04
C LYS A 42 -12.82 -9.00 7.15
N CYS A 43 -12.14 -9.22 6.04
CA CYS A 43 -10.96 -10.07 5.89
C CYS A 43 -9.91 -9.31 5.08
N GLY A 44 -9.25 -8.37 5.74
CA GLY A 44 -8.29 -7.48 5.10
C GLY A 44 -7.01 -8.20 4.64
N PRO A 45 -6.24 -7.56 3.75
CA PRO A 45 -5.06 -8.15 3.12
C PRO A 45 -3.90 -8.27 4.11
N PHE A 46 -2.89 -9.03 3.73
CA PHE A 46 -1.58 -8.99 4.37
C PHE A 46 -0.66 -8.08 3.56
N ILE A 47 0.21 -7.34 4.27
CA ILE A 47 1.25 -6.51 3.67
C ILE A 47 2.55 -6.79 4.41
N ALA A 48 3.54 -7.33 3.69
CA ALA A 48 4.80 -7.77 4.27
C ALA A 48 4.61 -8.69 5.49
N GLY A 49 3.66 -9.62 5.40
CA GLY A 49 3.31 -10.57 6.46
C GLY A 49 2.45 -10.00 7.59
N LYS A 50 2.11 -8.71 7.57
CA LYS A 50 1.25 -8.08 8.59
C LYS A 50 -0.19 -7.99 8.12
N LYS A 51 -1.11 -8.56 8.90
CA LYS A 51 -2.55 -8.42 8.65
C LYS A 51 -2.92 -6.95 8.70
N CYS A 52 -3.66 -6.49 7.70
CA CYS A 52 -4.11 -5.12 7.57
C CYS A 52 -5.63 -5.06 7.52
N MET A 53 -6.20 -3.95 7.98
CA MET A 53 -7.60 -3.62 7.82
C MET A 53 -7.73 -2.45 6.85
N MET A 54 -8.67 -2.55 5.93
CA MET A 54 -8.96 -1.45 5.01
C MET A 54 -9.76 -0.36 5.70
N LEU A 55 -9.30 0.88 5.53
CA LEU A 55 -9.97 2.08 6.02
C LEU A 55 -10.73 2.78 4.89
N ARG A 56 -10.13 2.83 3.69
CA ARG A 56 -10.69 3.50 2.51
C ARG A 56 -10.16 2.88 1.23
N ASP A 57 -11.02 2.61 0.26
CA ASP A 57 -10.65 2.11 -1.06
C ASP A 57 -11.07 3.11 -2.13
N ASP A 58 -10.09 3.85 -2.63
CA ASP A 58 -10.24 4.75 -3.78
C ASP A 58 -9.20 4.34 -4.86
N LEU A 59 -8.83 3.05 -4.91
CA LEU A 59 -7.70 2.58 -5.72
C LEU A 59 -7.99 2.61 -7.23
N ASP A 60 -9.26 2.38 -7.59
CA ASP A 60 -9.76 2.44 -8.96
C ASP A 60 -10.48 3.77 -9.28
N GLU A 61 -10.63 4.65 -8.29
CA GLU A 61 -11.25 5.97 -8.47
C GLU A 61 -10.27 6.92 -9.19
N GLU A 62 -10.75 7.55 -10.27
CA GLU A 62 -9.95 8.47 -11.06
C GLU A 62 -9.48 9.65 -10.20
N LYS A 63 -8.20 10.01 -10.34
CA LYS A 63 -7.54 11.08 -9.55
C LYS A 63 -7.47 10.83 -8.05
N MET A 64 -7.73 9.60 -7.58
CA MET A 64 -7.44 9.20 -6.20
C MET A 64 -6.38 8.11 -6.15
N TYR A 65 -6.55 7.02 -6.90
CA TYR A 65 -5.59 5.92 -7.07
C TYR A 65 -4.96 5.40 -5.77
N THR A 66 -5.67 5.46 -4.64
CA THR A 66 -5.11 5.15 -3.32
C THR A 66 -6.01 4.23 -2.50
N LEU A 67 -5.38 3.34 -1.75
CA LEU A 67 -6.03 2.43 -0.81
C LEU A 67 -5.36 2.64 0.56
N GLN A 68 -6.17 2.98 1.55
CA GLN A 68 -5.75 3.20 2.92
C GLN A 68 -5.97 1.97 3.77
N LEU A 69 -4.90 1.53 4.40
CA LEU A 69 -4.86 0.36 5.26
C LEU A 69 -4.28 0.74 6.63
N ARG A 70 -4.60 -0.07 7.64
CA ARG A 70 -3.95 -0.03 8.95
C ARG A 70 -3.54 -1.42 9.36
N THR A 71 -2.29 -1.60 9.78
CA THR A 71 -1.84 -2.90 10.28
C THR A 71 -2.58 -3.25 11.56
N SER A 72 -2.79 -4.55 11.79
CA SER A 72 -3.11 -5.05 13.12
C SER A 72 -2.01 -4.66 14.10
N THR A 73 -2.40 -4.59 15.36
CA THR A 73 -1.49 -4.35 16.47
C THR A 73 -0.49 -5.50 16.56
N ASP A 74 0.79 -5.17 16.53
CA ASP A 74 1.90 -6.10 16.77
C ASP A 74 1.98 -6.51 18.26
N ALA A 75 2.81 -7.50 18.59
CA ALA A 75 3.08 -7.93 19.96
C ALA A 75 3.50 -6.78 20.90
N GLU A 76 4.17 -5.75 20.38
CA GLU A 76 4.57 -4.56 21.13
C GLU A 76 3.46 -3.51 21.29
N GLY A 77 2.23 -3.79 20.85
CA GLY A 77 1.14 -2.82 20.91
C GLY A 77 1.17 -1.77 19.78
N ASN A 78 2.05 -1.93 18.80
CA ASN A 78 2.26 -0.96 17.72
C ASN A 78 1.34 -1.24 16.53
N ASN A 79 0.74 -0.20 15.94
CA ASN A 79 0.07 -0.29 14.65
C ASN A 79 0.52 0.83 13.71
N TYR A 80 0.48 0.55 12.40
CA TYR A 80 1.04 1.43 11.39
C TYR A 80 0.01 1.74 10.31
N SER A 81 -0.01 2.98 9.84
CA SER A 81 -0.75 3.35 8.65
C SER A 81 0.02 2.92 7.41
N VAL A 82 -0.70 2.26 6.50
CA VAL A 82 -0.19 1.80 5.21
C VAL A 82 -1.04 2.44 4.12
N CYS A 83 -0.38 2.94 3.08
CA CYS A 83 -1.05 3.45 1.91
C CYS A 83 -0.54 2.72 0.67
N VAL A 84 -1.47 2.30 -0.18
CA VAL A 84 -1.18 1.63 -1.45
C VAL A 84 -1.64 2.54 -2.58
N GLY A 85 -0.82 2.68 -3.61
CA GLY A 85 -1.03 3.57 -4.74
C GLY A 85 -0.98 2.79 -6.04
N LYS A 86 -1.90 3.06 -6.96
CA LYS A 86 -2.01 2.32 -8.24
C LYS A 86 -1.60 3.19 -9.44
N THR A 87 -0.51 2.78 -10.07
CA THR A 87 -0.07 3.33 -11.37
C THR A 87 -0.65 2.48 -12.51
N LEU A 88 -0.17 2.64 -13.75
CA LEU A 88 -0.66 1.82 -14.88
C LEU A 88 -0.12 0.38 -14.81
N SER A 89 1.12 0.22 -14.36
CA SER A 89 1.87 -1.04 -14.40
C SER A 89 2.39 -1.47 -13.03
N ALA A 90 2.36 -0.60 -12.03
CA ALA A 90 2.89 -0.87 -10.69
C ALA A 90 1.95 -0.46 -9.54
N LEU A 91 2.08 -1.18 -8.43
CA LEU A 91 1.62 -0.80 -7.10
C LEU A 91 2.77 -0.22 -6.29
N ILE A 92 2.50 0.89 -5.63
CA ILE A 92 3.43 1.50 -4.68
C ILE A 92 2.83 1.35 -3.30
N ILE A 93 3.54 0.68 -2.40
CA ILE A 93 3.11 0.41 -1.04
C ILE A 93 4.02 1.19 -0.11
N VAL A 94 3.45 2.00 0.77
CA VAL A 94 4.21 2.76 1.78
C VAL A 94 3.64 2.53 3.16
N GLN A 95 4.52 2.37 4.14
CA GLN A 95 4.20 2.27 5.55
C GLN A 95 4.78 3.48 6.28
N GLY A 96 3.97 4.14 7.10
CA GLY A 96 4.41 5.22 7.96
C GLY A 96 5.21 4.74 9.17
N TYR A 97 5.93 5.66 9.80
CA TYR A 97 6.45 5.44 11.16
C TYR A 97 5.30 5.26 12.16
N LYS A 98 5.63 4.75 13.34
CA LYS A 98 4.72 4.71 14.50
C LYS A 98 4.11 6.09 14.73
N ASP A 99 2.82 6.12 15.06
CA ASP A 99 2.03 7.32 15.36
C ASP A 99 1.80 8.29 14.17
N VAL A 100 2.31 7.98 12.98
CA VAL A 100 2.00 8.76 11.77
C VAL A 100 0.62 8.41 11.24
N SER A 101 -0.23 9.42 11.08
CA SER A 101 -1.57 9.25 10.50
C SER A 101 -1.52 8.93 9.00
N GLY A 102 -2.54 8.22 8.50
CA GLY A 102 -2.63 7.79 7.10
C GLY A 102 -2.67 8.94 6.08
N GLY A 103 -3.32 10.07 6.41
CA GLY A 103 -3.49 11.20 5.49
C GLY A 103 -2.17 11.72 4.89
N PRO A 104 -1.20 12.20 5.71
CA PRO A 104 0.10 12.66 5.23
C PRO A 104 0.87 11.64 4.38
N ILE A 105 0.75 10.35 4.71
CA ILE A 105 1.41 9.26 3.99
C ILE A 105 0.79 9.13 2.58
N CYS A 106 -0.54 9.08 2.51
CA CYS A 106 -1.24 8.98 1.23
C CYS A 106 -1.10 10.21 0.36
N THR A 107 -1.08 11.41 0.94
CA THR A 107 -0.85 12.64 0.15
C THR A 107 0.53 12.62 -0.50
N LYS A 108 1.56 12.10 0.17
CA LYS A 108 2.88 11.94 -0.44
C LYS A 108 2.89 10.84 -1.50
N LEU A 109 2.25 9.72 -1.22
CA LEU A 109 2.13 8.61 -2.17
C LEU A 109 1.42 9.04 -3.45
N TYR A 110 0.29 9.74 -3.32
CA TYR A 110 -0.52 10.23 -4.43
C TYR A 110 0.33 11.04 -5.41
N LYS A 111 1.16 11.99 -4.93
CA LYS A 111 2.03 12.79 -5.80
C LYS A 111 3.00 11.94 -6.63
N ILE A 112 3.50 10.84 -6.06
CA ILE A 112 4.40 9.91 -6.75
C ILE A 112 3.63 9.08 -7.77
N VAL A 113 2.45 8.60 -7.39
CA VAL A 113 1.55 7.84 -8.29
C VAL A 113 1.12 8.68 -9.47
N ASP A 114 0.67 9.92 -9.22
CA ASP A 114 0.25 10.89 -10.22
C ASP A 114 1.36 11.13 -11.24
N TYR A 115 2.57 11.46 -10.75
CA TYR A 115 3.77 11.60 -11.59
C TYR A 115 4.07 10.33 -12.42
N LEU A 116 4.05 9.14 -11.82
CA LEU A 116 4.37 7.91 -12.53
C LEU A 116 3.32 7.58 -13.60
N ARG A 117 2.05 7.87 -13.34
CA ARG A 117 0.98 7.73 -14.34
C ARG A 117 1.17 8.69 -15.51
N GLU A 118 1.61 9.92 -15.26
CA GLU A 118 1.99 10.86 -16.33
C GLU A 118 3.16 10.34 -17.17
N GLN A 119 4.09 9.60 -16.55
CA GLN A 119 5.19 8.93 -17.25
C GLN A 119 4.78 7.60 -17.94
N ASN A 120 3.48 7.27 -17.96
CA ASN A 120 2.94 6.01 -18.49
C ASN A 120 3.52 4.75 -17.81
N ILE A 121 3.91 4.88 -16.55
CA ILE A 121 4.31 3.75 -15.68
C ILE A 121 3.11 3.24 -14.92
#